data_AF-A0A6I3I407-F1
#
_entry.id   AF-A0A6I3I407-F1
#
_cell.length_a   1.000
_cell.length_b   1.000
_cell.length_c   1.000
_cell.angle_alpha   90.00
_cell.angle_beta   90.00
_cell.angle_gamma   90.00
#
_symmetry.space_group_name_H-M   'P 1'
#
loop_
_entity.id
_entity.type
_entity.pdbx_description
1 polymer ?
#
loop_
_entity_poly.entity_id
_entity_poly.type
_entity_poly.pdbx_seq_one_letter_code
_entity_poly.pdbx_strand_id
1 'polypeptide(L)'
;MAVTSQSWMLDAISFHHDFERRLRSPEGLVAVRDRAVRLWDGVDPVVHDYLASLVVSSPEEWYRACEDTYLVDWYRVLMAPWLTPTRSIQFPDALRRGLPHLGWHATESRRLARGRELLTLAERHLRGDTLDQLLARFGWGHKGWLDFDDVSAALARLRRLDPRQFRDHPELVGIVENAFEVFESAATKPDHVLLSVSD
;
A
#
# COMPACT_ATOMS: atom_id res chain seq x y z
N MET A 1 -20.52 -4.92 7.11
CA MET A 1 -19.65 -3.83 7.60
C MET A 1 -19.10 -3.11 6.38
N ALA A 2 -19.04 -1.78 6.39
CA ALA A 2 -18.34 -1.04 5.33
C ALA A 2 -16.84 -1.32 5.47
N VAL A 3 -16.19 -1.75 4.38
CA VAL A 3 -14.74 -1.89 4.34
C VAL A 3 -14.15 -0.49 4.43
N THR A 4 -13.55 -0.17 5.57
CA THR A 4 -12.76 1.05 5.75
C THR A 4 -11.40 0.85 5.11
N SER A 5 -10.96 1.84 4.34
CA SER A 5 -9.58 1.88 3.87
C SER A 5 -8.90 3.14 4.39
N GLN A 6 -7.61 2.99 4.68
CA GLN A 6 -6.71 4.09 4.99
C GLN A 6 -5.60 4.10 3.96
N SER A 7 -5.15 5.30 3.58
CA SER A 7 -4.17 5.50 2.52
C SER A 7 -3.06 6.45 2.92
N TRP A 8 -1.88 6.19 2.36
CA TRP A 8 -0.66 6.98 2.54
C TRP A 8 0.09 7.09 1.21
N MET A 9 0.81 8.19 1.03
CA MET A 9 1.84 8.28 0.01
C MET A 9 3.15 7.77 0.60
N LEU A 10 3.73 6.73 0.01
CA LEU A 10 4.99 6.12 0.42
C LEU A 10 6.13 6.59 -0.49
N ASP A 11 7.17 7.18 0.10
CA ASP A 11 8.48 7.32 -0.55
C ASP A 11 9.15 5.94 -0.61
N ALA A 12 8.79 5.17 -1.64
CA ALA A 12 9.27 3.80 -1.80
C ALA A 12 10.78 3.76 -2.04
N ILE A 13 11.36 4.78 -2.69
CA ILE A 13 12.79 4.79 -3.02
C ILE A 13 13.62 4.92 -1.73
N SER A 14 13.35 5.95 -0.93
CA SER A 14 14.08 6.19 0.32
C SER A 14 13.89 5.06 1.32
N PHE A 15 12.66 4.52 1.41
CA PHE A 15 12.36 3.36 2.23
C PHE A 15 13.23 2.14 1.86
N HIS A 16 13.25 1.73 0.58
CA HIS A 16 13.99 0.55 0.18
C HIS A 16 15.50 0.73 0.31
N HIS A 17 16.00 1.95 0.11
CA HIS A 17 17.40 2.26 0.36
C HIS A 17 17.78 2.11 1.85
N ASP A 18 16.94 2.59 2.78
CA ASP A 18 17.17 2.36 4.22
C ASP A 18 17.04 0.88 4.59
N PHE A 19 16.04 0.18 4.04
CA PHE A 19 15.80 -1.24 4.27
C PHE A 19 17.00 -2.10 3.82
N GLU A 20 17.45 -1.92 2.59
CA GLU A 20 18.60 -2.62 2.03
C GLU A 20 19.88 -2.35 2.83
N ARG A 21 20.11 -1.08 3.21
CA ARG A 21 21.27 -0.69 4.03
C ARG A 21 21.28 -1.40 5.38
N ARG A 22 20.13 -1.57 6.03
CA ARG A 22 20.02 -2.28 7.32
C ARG A 22 20.26 -3.76 7.16
N LEU A 23 19.65 -4.37 6.16
CA LEU A 23 19.80 -5.81 5.93
C LEU A 23 21.24 -6.19 5.59
N ARG A 24 22.01 -5.27 4.96
CA ARG A 24 23.43 -5.44 4.67
C ARG A 24 24.37 -5.02 5.81
N SER A 25 23.85 -4.54 6.95
CA SER A 25 24.70 -4.23 8.10
C SER A 25 25.29 -5.51 8.71
N PRO A 26 26.37 -5.43 9.51
CA PRO A 26 26.91 -6.60 10.20
C PRO A 26 25.89 -7.33 11.08
N GLU A 27 24.90 -6.59 11.59
CA GLU A 27 23.80 -7.11 12.40
C GLU A 27 22.61 -7.59 11.54
N GLY A 28 22.52 -7.19 10.27
CA GLY A 28 21.58 -7.69 9.27
C GLY A 28 20.12 -7.70 9.73
N LEU A 29 19.52 -8.89 9.82
CA LEU A 29 18.12 -9.08 10.25
C LEU A 29 17.84 -8.53 11.64
N VAL A 30 18.82 -8.58 12.56
CA VAL A 30 18.70 -7.99 13.90
C VAL A 30 18.52 -6.48 13.81
N ALA A 31 19.25 -5.79 12.92
CA ALA A 31 19.10 -4.35 12.72
C ALA A 31 17.73 -3.97 12.16
N VAL A 32 17.14 -4.83 11.33
CA VAL A 32 15.77 -4.67 10.79
C VAL A 32 14.74 -4.87 11.89
N ARG A 33 14.79 -5.98 12.63
CA ARG A 33 13.91 -6.28 13.77
C ARG A 33 13.92 -5.15 14.79
N ASP A 34 15.10 -4.79 15.28
CA ASP A 34 15.22 -3.79 16.34
C ASP A 34 14.76 -2.41 15.89
N ARG A 35 14.85 -2.11 14.58
CA ARG A 35 14.24 -0.90 14.01
C ARG A 35 12.72 -1.00 14.00
N ALA A 36 12.15 -2.15 13.63
CA ALA A 36 10.70 -2.37 13.67
C ALA A 36 10.15 -2.17 15.09
N VAL A 37 10.80 -2.78 16.09
CA VAL A 37 10.43 -2.64 17.51
C VAL A 37 10.48 -1.18 17.97
N ARG A 38 11.57 -0.45 17.66
CA ARG A 38 11.65 0.97 18.02
C ARG A 38 10.57 1.85 17.37
N LEU A 39 10.10 1.47 16.18
CA LEU A 39 8.99 2.18 15.53
C LEU A 39 7.65 1.83 16.18
N TRP A 40 7.48 0.56 16.55
CA TRP A 40 6.30 0.07 17.25
C TRP A 40 6.09 0.74 18.62
N ASP A 41 7.16 0.87 19.40
CA ASP A 41 7.14 1.50 20.72
C ASP A 41 7.22 3.04 20.64
N GLY A 42 7.28 3.60 19.43
CA GLY A 42 7.40 5.04 19.20
C GLY A 42 6.13 5.81 19.54
N VAL A 43 6.28 7.13 19.73
CA VAL A 43 5.17 8.04 20.10
C VAL A 43 4.72 8.96 18.96
N ASP A 44 5.18 8.74 17.73
CA ASP A 44 4.75 9.54 16.57
C ASP A 44 3.31 9.15 16.19
N PRO A 45 2.34 10.08 16.28
CA PRO A 45 0.93 9.78 15.99
C PRO A 45 0.69 9.30 14.55
N VAL A 46 1.44 9.82 13.57
CA VAL A 46 1.28 9.44 12.16
C VAL A 46 1.75 8.00 11.94
N VAL A 47 2.85 7.63 12.60
CA VAL A 47 3.34 6.24 12.62
C VAL A 47 2.31 5.34 13.29
N HIS A 48 1.76 5.77 14.43
CA HIS A 48 0.82 4.96 15.20
C HIS A 48 -0.49 4.67 14.44
N ASP A 49 -1.05 5.64 13.71
CA ASP A 49 -2.26 5.43 12.90
C ASP A 49 -2.04 4.35 11.84
N TYR A 50 -0.90 4.40 11.15
CA TYR A 50 -0.53 3.37 10.18
C TYR A 50 -0.33 2.01 10.85
N LEU A 51 0.45 1.94 11.93
CA LEU A 51 0.71 0.68 12.64
C LEU A 51 -0.56 0.04 13.19
N ALA A 52 -1.51 0.85 13.69
CA ALA A 52 -2.80 0.37 14.17
C ALA A 52 -3.67 -0.24 13.06
N SER A 53 -3.46 0.15 11.80
CA SER A 53 -4.15 -0.44 10.64
C SER A 53 -3.55 -1.79 10.20
N LEU A 54 -2.34 -2.12 10.65
CA LEU A 54 -1.65 -3.31 10.21
C LEU A 54 -2.10 -4.55 10.98
N VAL A 55 -2.50 -5.59 10.24
CA VAL A 55 -2.54 -6.95 10.75
C VAL A 55 -1.12 -7.54 10.64
N VAL A 56 -0.34 -7.44 11.72
CA VAL A 56 1.03 -7.97 11.88
C VAL A 56 1.20 -8.54 13.29
N SER A 57 2.23 -9.38 13.48
CA SER A 57 2.58 -9.93 14.79
C SER A 57 3.16 -8.86 15.70
N SER A 58 3.11 -9.10 17.02
CA SER A 58 3.59 -8.16 18.04
C SER A 58 5.11 -8.23 18.27
N PRO A 59 5.75 -7.18 18.83
CA PRO A 59 7.16 -7.25 19.23
C PRO A 59 7.49 -8.45 20.12
N GLU A 60 6.60 -8.83 21.04
CA GLU A 60 6.80 -9.99 21.92
C GLU A 60 6.92 -11.31 21.14
N GLU A 61 6.22 -11.44 20.01
CA GLU A 61 6.29 -12.61 19.14
C GLU A 61 7.54 -12.58 18.27
N TRP A 62 7.95 -11.41 17.79
CA TRP A 62 9.13 -11.25 16.95
C TRP A 62 10.43 -11.73 17.60
N TYR A 63 10.53 -11.67 18.93
CA TYR A 63 11.68 -12.19 19.67
C TYR A 63 11.64 -13.71 19.94
N ARG A 64 10.48 -14.37 19.73
CA ARG A 64 10.27 -15.79 20.11
C ARG A 64 10.50 -16.78 18.97
N ALA A 65 10.51 -16.33 17.72
CA ALA A 65 10.73 -17.19 16.54
C ALA A 65 12.10 -16.96 15.88
N CYS A 66 12.44 -17.78 14.89
CA CYS A 66 13.62 -17.58 14.05
C CYS A 66 13.61 -16.19 13.38
N GLU A 67 14.79 -15.57 13.28
CA GLU A 67 14.99 -14.14 12.96
C GLU A 67 14.47 -13.68 11.60
N ASP A 68 13.94 -14.51 10.72
CA ASP A 68 13.40 -14.08 9.42
C ASP A 68 11.93 -14.45 9.20
N THR A 69 11.29 -15.10 10.19
CA THR A 69 9.88 -15.52 10.10
C THR A 69 8.95 -14.33 9.93
N TYR A 70 9.29 -13.21 10.56
CA TYR A 70 8.48 -11.98 10.58
C TYR A 70 9.03 -10.89 9.65
N LEU A 71 9.87 -11.24 8.68
CA LEU A 71 10.51 -10.26 7.79
C LEU A 71 9.49 -9.40 7.03
N VAL A 72 8.34 -9.96 6.64
CA VAL A 72 7.26 -9.22 5.97
C VAL A 72 6.57 -8.24 6.93
N ASP A 73 6.35 -8.64 8.19
CA ASP A 73 5.79 -7.76 9.22
C ASP A 73 6.73 -6.56 9.45
N TRP A 74 8.03 -6.84 9.60
CA TRP A 74 9.03 -5.79 9.78
C TRP A 74 9.11 -4.89 8.57
N TYR A 75 9.11 -5.44 7.35
CA TYR A 75 9.12 -4.66 6.12
C TYR A 75 7.94 -3.68 6.06
N ARG A 76 6.74 -4.09 6.46
CA ARG A 76 5.57 -3.20 6.55
C ARG A 76 5.75 -2.14 7.64
N VAL A 77 6.15 -2.54 8.85
CA VAL A 77 6.38 -1.60 9.97
C VAL A 77 7.44 -0.54 9.63
N LEU A 78 8.52 -0.94 8.95
CA LEU A 78 9.60 -0.04 8.53
C LEU A 78 9.20 0.96 7.45
N MET A 79 8.04 0.78 6.78
CA MET A 79 7.50 1.80 5.87
C MET A 79 7.06 3.05 6.63
N ALA A 80 6.62 2.93 7.87
CA ALA A 80 5.91 3.98 8.61
C ALA A 80 6.59 5.36 8.57
N PRO A 81 7.92 5.50 8.76
CA PRO A 81 8.60 6.80 8.73
C PRO A 81 8.61 7.48 7.35
N TRP A 82 8.30 6.74 6.30
CA TRP A 82 8.32 7.17 4.90
C TRP A 82 6.93 7.43 4.34
N LEU A 83 5.91 7.39 5.20
CA LEU A 83 4.51 7.59 4.84
C LEU A 83 4.09 9.03 5.10
N THR A 84 3.33 9.59 4.16
CA THR A 84 2.53 10.80 4.39
C THR A 84 1.04 10.43 4.28
N PRO A 85 0.20 10.70 5.30
CA PRO A 85 -1.23 10.47 5.21
C PRO A 85 -1.86 11.14 3.99
N THR A 86 -2.81 10.46 3.34
CA THR A 86 -3.56 11.01 2.21
C THR A 86 -5.03 10.58 2.23
N ARG A 87 -5.83 11.13 1.31
CA ARG A 87 -7.23 10.74 1.17
C ARG A 87 -7.33 9.27 0.80
N SER A 88 -8.32 8.59 1.36
CA SER A 88 -8.54 7.16 1.17
C SER A 88 -9.78 6.90 0.32
N ILE A 89 -9.78 5.78 -0.40
CA ILE A 89 -10.95 5.34 -1.15
C ILE A 89 -11.99 4.86 -0.13
N GLN A 90 -13.13 5.52 -0.03
CA GLN A 90 -14.10 5.24 1.03
C GLN A 90 -14.82 3.89 0.83
N PHE A 91 -14.98 3.46 -0.41
CA PHE A 91 -15.69 2.22 -0.76
C PHE A 91 -14.94 1.41 -1.84
N PRO A 92 -13.78 0.82 -1.51
CA PRO A 92 -12.95 0.13 -2.50
C PRO A 92 -13.71 -1.03 -3.16
N ASP A 93 -14.55 -1.75 -2.42
CA ASP A 93 -15.38 -2.80 -3.02
C ASP A 93 -16.48 -2.29 -3.94
N ALA A 94 -17.05 -1.12 -3.65
CA ALA A 94 -18.03 -0.50 -4.52
C ALA A 94 -17.36 0.02 -5.79
N LEU A 95 -16.16 0.59 -5.69
CA LEU A 95 -15.33 0.95 -6.84
C LEU A 95 -14.99 -0.28 -7.70
N ARG A 96 -14.57 -1.38 -7.06
CA ARG A 96 -14.25 -2.65 -7.72
C ARG A 96 -15.41 -3.24 -8.52
N ARG A 97 -16.63 -3.13 -7.99
CA ARG A 97 -17.83 -3.70 -8.61
C ARG A 97 -18.48 -2.72 -9.59
N GLY A 98 -18.34 -1.42 -9.33
CA GLY A 98 -18.98 -0.33 -10.06
C GLY A 98 -18.30 0.01 -11.38
N LEU A 99 -16.97 0.15 -11.40
CA LEU A 99 -16.26 0.58 -12.61
C LEU A 99 -16.53 -0.29 -13.86
N PRO A 100 -16.73 -1.62 -13.78
CA PRO A 100 -17.11 -2.42 -14.94
C PRO A 100 -18.41 -1.96 -15.62
N HIS A 101 -19.39 -1.45 -14.86
CA HIS A 101 -20.61 -0.87 -15.42
C HIS A 101 -20.35 0.40 -16.22
N LEU A 102 -19.22 1.07 -15.97
CA LEU A 102 -18.74 2.26 -16.68
C LEU A 102 -17.72 1.89 -17.80
N GLY A 103 -17.69 0.62 -18.21
CA GLY A 103 -16.85 0.16 -19.31
C GLY A 103 -15.38 -0.09 -18.94
N TRP A 104 -15.05 -0.25 -17.66
CA TRP A 104 -13.71 -0.66 -17.24
C TRP A 104 -13.54 -2.17 -17.27
N HIS A 105 -12.32 -2.65 -17.50
CA HIS A 105 -12.06 -4.07 -17.38
C HIS A 105 -12.07 -4.50 -15.90
N ALA A 106 -12.59 -5.70 -15.60
CA ALA A 106 -12.74 -6.18 -14.22
C ALA A 106 -11.39 -6.30 -13.48
N THR A 107 -10.30 -6.62 -14.19
CA THR A 107 -8.96 -6.69 -13.60
C THR A 107 -8.39 -5.31 -13.29
N GLU A 108 -8.64 -4.30 -14.14
CA GLU A 108 -8.24 -2.91 -13.90
C GLU A 108 -8.98 -2.36 -12.68
N SER A 109 -10.30 -2.56 -12.63
CA SER A 109 -11.12 -2.14 -11.50
C SER A 109 -10.69 -2.78 -10.18
N ARG A 110 -10.37 -4.09 -10.20
CA ARG A 110 -9.79 -4.78 -9.03
C ARG A 110 -8.45 -4.18 -8.62
N ARG A 111 -7.57 -3.88 -9.58
CA ARG A 111 -6.27 -3.28 -9.30
C ARG A 111 -6.44 -1.92 -8.66
N LEU A 112 -7.28 -1.03 -9.20
CA LEU A 112 -7.51 0.30 -8.62
C LEU A 112 -8.12 0.25 -7.22
N ALA A 113 -9.00 -0.71 -6.97
CA ALA A 113 -9.65 -0.85 -5.66
C ALA A 113 -8.77 -1.50 -4.59
N ARG A 114 -7.87 -2.41 -4.95
CA ARG A 114 -7.12 -3.25 -4.00
C ARG A 114 -5.61 -3.10 -4.09
N GLY A 115 -5.11 -2.35 -5.06
CA GLY A 115 -3.69 -2.24 -5.38
C GLY A 115 -3.09 -3.51 -5.96
N ARG A 116 -1.79 -3.45 -6.20
CA ARG A 116 -0.90 -4.56 -6.55
C ARG A 116 -0.42 -5.26 -5.28
N GLU A 117 0.15 -6.45 -5.45
CA GLU A 117 0.84 -7.16 -4.36
C GLU A 117 2.06 -6.35 -3.94
N LEU A 118 2.25 -6.17 -2.64
CA LEU A 118 3.40 -5.51 -2.01
C LEU A 118 4.72 -6.21 -2.39
N LEU A 119 4.66 -7.51 -2.68
CA LEU A 119 5.77 -8.24 -3.30
C LEU A 119 6.32 -7.53 -4.54
N THR A 120 5.43 -7.09 -5.44
CA THR A 120 5.82 -6.42 -6.67
C THR A 120 6.42 -5.03 -6.43
N LEU A 121 6.16 -4.42 -5.25
CA LEU A 121 6.86 -3.21 -4.83
C LEU A 121 8.31 -3.53 -4.46
N ALA A 122 8.52 -4.59 -3.67
CA ALA A 122 9.85 -5.05 -3.32
C ALA A 122 10.67 -5.44 -4.57
N GLU A 123 10.10 -6.20 -5.50
CA GLU A 123 10.76 -6.60 -6.76
C GLU A 123 11.19 -5.39 -7.61
N ARG A 124 10.44 -4.28 -7.56
CA ARG A 124 10.76 -3.06 -8.29
C ARG A 124 11.99 -2.35 -7.74
N HIS A 125 12.25 -2.46 -6.43
CA HIS A 125 13.26 -1.65 -5.74
C HIS A 125 14.43 -2.45 -5.15
N LEU A 126 14.28 -3.75 -4.91
CA LEU A 126 15.30 -4.63 -4.33
C LEU A 126 15.87 -5.57 -5.39
N ARG A 127 17.09 -6.08 -5.16
CA ARG A 127 17.77 -7.02 -6.05
C ARG A 127 18.67 -7.99 -5.27
N GLY A 128 18.98 -9.13 -5.88
CA GLY A 128 19.89 -10.15 -5.35
C GLY A 128 19.39 -10.77 -4.04
N ASP A 129 20.33 -11.19 -3.19
CA ASP A 129 20.05 -11.92 -1.94
C ASP A 129 19.01 -11.23 -1.03
N THR A 130 18.98 -9.89 -1.03
CA THR A 130 18.01 -9.08 -0.27
C THR A 130 16.58 -9.29 -0.76
N LEU A 131 16.39 -9.36 -2.07
CA LEU A 131 15.10 -9.69 -2.66
C LEU A 131 14.76 -11.15 -2.37
N ASP A 132 15.68 -12.08 -2.58
CA ASP A 132 15.44 -13.52 -2.41
C ASP A 132 15.00 -13.88 -0.97
N GLN A 133 15.62 -13.28 0.04
CA GLN A 133 15.22 -13.45 1.44
C GLN A 133 13.78 -12.99 1.69
N LEU A 134 13.36 -11.89 1.06
CA LEU A 134 12.03 -11.33 1.21
C LEU A 134 10.99 -12.15 0.41
N LEU A 135 11.34 -12.55 -0.83
CA LEU A 135 10.51 -13.41 -1.69
C LEU A 135 10.16 -14.73 -1.00
N ALA A 136 11.12 -15.36 -0.31
CA ALA A 136 10.91 -16.61 0.42
C ALA A 136 9.85 -16.51 1.53
N ARG A 137 9.50 -15.29 1.96
CA ARG A 137 8.61 -15.00 3.08
C ARG A 137 7.30 -14.33 2.67
N PHE A 138 7.21 -13.82 1.45
CA PHE A 138 5.97 -13.24 0.95
C PHE A 138 4.90 -14.32 0.72
N GLY A 139 3.84 -14.25 1.52
CA GLY A 139 2.63 -15.04 1.33
C GLY A 139 1.62 -14.37 0.38
N TRP A 140 0.47 -15.02 0.21
CA TRP A 140 -0.67 -14.46 -0.50
C TRP A 140 -1.40 -13.46 0.41
N GLY A 141 -1.85 -12.32 -0.14
CA GLY A 141 -2.76 -11.41 0.56
C GLY A 141 -2.16 -10.06 0.97
N HIS A 142 -0.89 -9.79 0.67
CA HIS A 142 -0.27 -8.50 0.92
C HIS A 142 -0.50 -7.56 -0.26
N LYS A 143 -1.74 -7.12 -0.51
CA LYS A 143 -2.03 -6.10 -1.52
C LYS A 143 -2.09 -4.72 -0.90
N GLY A 144 -2.03 -3.70 -1.75
CA GLY A 144 -2.47 -2.38 -1.34
C GLY A 144 -1.72 -1.21 -1.95
N TRP A 145 -1.01 -1.35 -3.06
CA TRP A 145 -0.31 -0.18 -3.61
C TRP A 145 -0.57 0.06 -5.09
N LEU A 146 -0.50 1.33 -5.51
CA LEU A 146 -0.59 1.79 -6.90
C LEU A 146 0.61 2.68 -7.22
N ASP A 147 1.23 2.46 -8.38
CA ASP A 147 2.26 3.38 -8.88
C ASP A 147 1.64 4.63 -9.53
N PHE A 148 2.51 5.60 -9.82
CA PHE A 148 2.12 6.82 -10.51
C PHE A 148 1.46 6.55 -11.88
N ASP A 149 1.88 5.50 -12.60
CA ASP A 149 1.32 5.17 -13.90
C ASP A 149 -0.12 4.62 -13.77
N ASP A 150 -0.38 3.75 -12.79
CA ASP A 150 -1.72 3.26 -12.47
C ASP A 150 -2.65 4.43 -12.13
N VAL A 151 -2.19 5.35 -11.26
CA VAL A 151 -2.95 6.54 -10.83
C VAL A 151 -3.22 7.48 -12.01
N SER A 152 -2.19 7.78 -12.81
CA SER A 152 -2.29 8.71 -13.94
C SER A 152 -3.18 8.16 -15.06
N ALA A 153 -3.04 6.87 -15.38
CA ALA A 153 -3.89 6.20 -16.34
C ALA A 153 -5.35 6.18 -15.85
N ALA A 154 -5.57 5.94 -14.55
CA ALA A 154 -6.90 5.97 -13.97
C ALA A 154 -7.55 7.34 -14.09
N LEU A 155 -6.84 8.41 -13.71
CA LEU A 155 -7.31 9.80 -13.85
C LEU A 155 -7.65 10.15 -15.30
N ALA A 156 -6.76 9.82 -16.24
CA ALA A 156 -7.00 10.10 -17.65
C ALA A 156 -8.29 9.43 -18.17
N ARG A 157 -8.61 8.24 -17.68
CA ARG A 157 -9.83 7.51 -18.04
C ARG A 157 -11.07 8.05 -17.33
N LEU A 158 -10.98 8.35 -16.04
CA LEU A 158 -12.08 8.96 -15.27
C LEU A 158 -12.52 10.29 -15.88
N ARG A 159 -11.59 11.14 -16.34
CA ARG A 159 -11.88 12.41 -17.03
C ARG A 159 -12.66 12.26 -18.33
N ARG A 160 -12.69 11.06 -18.91
CA ARG A 160 -13.31 10.76 -20.21
C ARG A 160 -14.58 9.91 -20.08
N LEU A 161 -15.05 9.64 -18.86
CA LEU A 161 -16.30 8.92 -18.65
C LEU A 161 -17.48 9.68 -19.28
N ASP A 162 -18.36 8.96 -19.97
CA ASP A 162 -19.57 9.57 -20.53
C ASP A 162 -20.59 9.76 -19.40
N PRO A 163 -21.01 11.00 -19.08
CA PRO A 163 -21.99 11.27 -18.02
C PRO A 163 -23.30 10.49 -18.18
N ARG A 164 -23.66 10.08 -19.42
CA ARG A 164 -24.86 9.28 -19.69
C ARG A 164 -24.80 7.89 -19.06
N GLN A 165 -23.60 7.32 -18.86
CA GLN A 165 -23.41 6.00 -18.23
C GLN A 165 -23.90 5.97 -16.78
N PHE A 166 -23.92 7.12 -16.10
CA PHE A 166 -24.39 7.23 -14.71
C PHE A 166 -25.92 7.30 -14.60
N ARG A 167 -26.67 7.39 -15.71
CA ARG A 167 -28.14 7.38 -15.65
C ARG A 167 -28.67 6.04 -15.15
N ASP A 168 -28.04 4.95 -15.57
CA ASP A 168 -28.41 3.59 -15.19
C ASP A 168 -27.80 3.18 -13.84
N HIS A 169 -26.80 3.96 -13.38
CA HIS A 169 -26.02 3.69 -12.18
C HIS A 169 -25.69 4.98 -11.38
N PRO A 170 -26.72 5.73 -10.90
CA PRO A 170 -26.52 7.01 -10.22
C PRO A 170 -25.74 6.87 -8.91
N GLU A 171 -25.78 5.70 -8.28
CA GLU A 171 -25.02 5.37 -7.07
C GLU A 171 -23.50 5.41 -7.29
N LEU A 172 -23.03 5.29 -8.54
CA LEU A 172 -21.60 5.27 -8.85
C LEU A 172 -20.95 6.66 -8.90
N VAL A 173 -21.75 7.74 -8.95
CA VAL A 173 -21.23 9.11 -9.06
C VAL A 173 -20.31 9.42 -7.87
N GLY A 174 -20.80 9.29 -6.65
CA GLY A 174 -19.99 9.58 -5.45
C GLY A 174 -18.79 8.65 -5.28
N ILE A 175 -18.87 7.40 -5.75
CA ILE A 175 -17.76 6.44 -5.72
C ILE A 175 -16.65 6.90 -6.68
N VAL A 176 -17.02 7.33 -7.88
CA VAL A 176 -16.08 7.81 -8.89
C VAL A 176 -15.46 9.14 -8.49
N GLU A 177 -16.26 10.07 -7.94
CA GLU A 177 -15.76 11.36 -7.44
C GLU A 177 -14.75 11.17 -6.31
N ASN A 178 -15.06 10.31 -5.32
CA ASN A 178 -14.11 9.98 -4.26
C ASN A 178 -12.81 9.38 -4.81
N ALA A 179 -12.89 8.42 -5.73
CA ALA A 179 -11.70 7.83 -6.34
C ALA A 179 -10.90 8.86 -7.15
N PHE A 180 -11.58 9.75 -7.88
CA PHE A 180 -10.95 10.83 -8.63
C PHE A 180 -10.13 11.75 -7.72
N GLU A 181 -10.71 12.22 -6.61
CA GLU A 181 -10.01 13.09 -5.66
C GLU A 181 -8.78 12.42 -5.04
N VAL A 182 -8.90 11.13 -4.68
CA VAL A 182 -7.78 10.35 -4.13
C VAL A 182 -6.65 10.25 -5.15
N PHE A 183 -6.97 9.89 -6.39
CA PHE A 183 -5.98 9.75 -7.45
C PHE A 183 -5.37 11.09 -7.83
N GLU A 184 -6.15 12.17 -7.87
CA GLU A 184 -5.66 13.52 -8.15
C GLU A 184 -4.66 13.97 -7.09
N SER A 185 -4.96 13.72 -5.82
CA SER A 185 -4.02 13.98 -4.72
C SER A 185 -2.74 13.15 -4.85
N ALA A 186 -2.86 11.85 -5.14
CA ALA A 186 -1.70 10.96 -5.32
C ALA A 186 -0.82 11.35 -6.50
N ALA A 187 -1.40 11.83 -7.60
CA ALA A 187 -0.69 12.26 -8.80
C ALA A 187 0.21 13.50 -8.58
N THR A 188 0.09 14.19 -7.44
CA THR A 188 0.99 15.32 -7.10
C THR A 188 2.39 14.89 -6.65
N LYS A 189 2.61 13.59 -6.39
CA LYS A 189 3.89 13.02 -5.92
C LYS A 189 4.36 11.88 -6.83
N PRO A 190 4.97 12.16 -7.99
CA PRO A 190 5.29 11.14 -9.01
C PRO A 190 6.30 10.09 -8.56
N ASP A 191 7.18 10.42 -7.62
CA ASP A 191 8.18 9.48 -7.09
C ASP A 191 7.65 8.62 -5.93
N HIS A 192 6.40 8.81 -5.53
CA HIS A 192 5.77 8.07 -4.44
C HIS A 192 4.75 7.06 -4.99
N VAL A 193 4.43 6.07 -4.16
CA VAL A 193 3.32 5.14 -4.44
C VAL A 193 2.16 5.43 -3.50
N LEU A 194 0.93 5.25 -3.99
CA LEU A 194 -0.26 5.29 -3.16
C LEU A 194 -0.38 3.93 -2.47
N LEU A 195 -0.14 3.88 -1.17
CA LEU A 195 -0.33 2.71 -0.32
C LEU A 195 -1.71 2.82 0.35
N SER A 196 -2.44 1.71 0.40
CA SER A 196 -3.77 1.57 0.98
C SER A 196 -3.84 0.30 1.79
N VAL A 197 -4.31 0.40 3.03
CA VAL A 197 -4.64 -0.73 3.89
C VAL A 197 -6.17 -0.77 3.99
N SER A 198 -6.76 -1.94 3.77
CA SER A 198 -8.21 -2.13 3.83
C SER A 198 -8.53 -3.33 4.70
N ASP A 199 -9.55 -3.17 5.55
CA ASP A 199 -10.09 -4.24 6.40
C ASP A 199 -10.94 -5.26 5.63
#